data_AF-A0A0F9KAH6-F1
#
_entry.id   AF-A0A0F9KAH6-F1
#
_cell.length_a   1.000
_cell.length_b   1.000
_cell.length_c   1.000
_cell.angle_alpha   90.00
_cell.angle_beta   90.00
_cell.angle_gamma   90.00
#
_symmetry.space_group_name_H-M   'P 1'
#
loop_
_entity.id
_entity.type
_entity.pdbx_description
1 polymer ?
#
loop_
_entity_poly.entity_id
_entity_poly.type
_entity_poly.pdbx_seq_one_letter_code
_entity_poly.pdbx_strand_id
1 'polypeptide(L)'
;TFAALPRDATVVFVMNHRSNMDYMLVTYLAARSSALSYAVGEWARVWPLSILIRSLGAYFIRRRSRGALYRKVLARYVQMATAGGVTQAFYPEGGLSLTGALQPPKVGLLSYVVEGFDPEGERDIIFVPVAINYDRVLEDRVLIAAGQRGDRRFGARITVIVGFVLRKMWRRMRGHDTRFGTAAVTFGDPLSLRRAGADVPVTELSGILMDRIAQAMPVLTVPLIARVMLQETAPLNHADLLAKVEATLQQMPARNRVPKPDVLPDRVARAAARLKKRGVIFETEHGLQVVAGQEPVLAFYANSIAHFTNGDAAPAAQNAATAGS
;
A
#
# COMPACT_ATOMS: atom_id res chain seq x y z
N THR A 1 19.49 5.45 8.27
CA THR A 1 18.66 6.59 8.74
C THR A 1 18.61 7.63 7.64
N PHE A 2 17.46 8.27 7.37
CA PHE A 2 17.32 9.31 6.32
C PHE A 2 18.35 10.45 6.40
N ALA A 3 18.87 10.72 7.60
CA ALA A 3 19.93 11.69 7.83
C ALA A 3 21.27 11.36 7.14
N ALA A 4 21.47 10.12 6.70
CA ALA A 4 22.67 9.67 5.97
C ALA A 4 22.53 9.76 4.45
N LEU A 5 21.38 10.23 3.93
CA LEU A 5 21.23 10.46 2.49
C LEU A 5 22.03 11.72 2.09
N PRO A 6 22.80 11.68 0.98
CA PRO A 6 23.45 12.85 0.43
C PRO A 6 22.43 13.98 0.19
N ARG A 7 22.76 15.19 0.63
CA ARG A 7 21.85 16.36 0.53
C ARG A 7 21.62 16.83 -0.90
N ASP A 8 22.52 16.45 -1.78
CA ASP A 8 22.56 16.72 -3.21
C ASP A 8 21.95 15.59 -4.05
N ALA A 9 21.52 14.46 -3.46
CA ALA A 9 20.85 13.39 -4.20
C ALA A 9 19.37 13.71 -4.48
N THR A 10 18.86 13.21 -5.61
CA THR A 10 17.42 13.16 -5.87
C THR A 10 16.81 11.96 -5.17
N VAL A 11 15.92 12.22 -4.20
CA VAL A 11 15.22 11.16 -3.48
C VAL A 11 13.91 10.79 -4.19
N VAL A 12 13.73 9.50 -4.45
CA VAL A 12 12.54 8.95 -5.12
C VAL A 12 11.90 7.87 -4.25
N PHE A 13 10.74 8.15 -3.68
CA PHE A 13 9.99 7.17 -2.91
C PHE A 13 9.24 6.20 -3.81
N VAL A 14 9.45 4.90 -3.58
CA VAL A 14 8.85 3.82 -4.37
C VAL A 14 8.03 2.94 -3.42
N MET A 15 6.72 2.84 -3.64
CA MET A 15 5.81 2.33 -2.62
C MET A 15 4.68 1.44 -3.13
N ASN A 16 4.29 0.41 -2.38
CA ASN A 16 3.12 -0.41 -2.73
C ASN A 16 1.81 0.38 -2.60
N HIS A 17 0.75 -0.05 -3.29
CA HIS A 17 -0.52 0.68 -3.30
C HIS A 17 -1.71 -0.16 -2.82
N ARG A 18 -2.23 0.19 -1.64
CA ARG A 18 -3.27 -0.57 -0.94
C ARG A 18 -4.57 0.22 -0.79
N SER A 19 -4.49 1.53 -0.59
CA SER A 19 -5.66 2.39 -0.37
C SER A 19 -5.50 3.74 -1.06
N ASN A 20 -6.62 4.41 -1.36
CA ASN A 20 -6.56 5.82 -1.75
C ASN A 20 -6.06 6.71 -0.60
N MET A 21 -6.06 6.22 0.64
CA MET A 21 -5.49 6.90 1.79
C MET A 21 -3.95 6.92 1.79
N ASP A 22 -3.28 6.11 0.97
CA ASP A 22 -1.81 6.04 0.93
C ASP A 22 -1.21 7.42 0.64
N TYR A 23 -1.79 8.18 -0.31
CA TYR A 23 -1.36 9.54 -0.63
C TYR A 23 -1.41 10.48 0.57
N MET A 24 -2.47 10.40 1.38
CA MET A 24 -2.61 11.23 2.58
C MET A 24 -1.60 10.83 3.65
N LEU A 25 -1.40 9.51 3.84
CA LEU A 25 -0.50 8.97 4.84
C LEU A 25 0.96 9.36 4.53
N VAL A 26 1.40 9.17 3.30
CA VAL A 26 2.78 9.50 2.89
C VAL A 26 2.99 11.01 2.89
N THR A 27 2.01 11.81 2.43
CA THR A 27 2.11 13.27 2.51
C THR A 27 2.23 13.73 3.95
N TYR A 28 1.43 13.19 4.86
CA TYR A 28 1.55 13.51 6.29
C TYR A 28 2.94 13.17 6.85
N LEU A 29 3.47 12.00 6.51
CA LEU A 29 4.78 11.56 6.99
C LEU A 29 5.93 12.39 6.41
N ALA A 30 5.84 12.79 5.14
CA ALA A 30 6.88 13.55 4.46
C ALA A 30 6.77 15.06 4.67
N ALA A 31 5.59 15.60 5.00
CA ALA A 31 5.36 17.03 5.19
C ALA A 31 6.24 17.66 6.29
N ARG A 32 6.82 16.85 7.18
CA ARG A 32 7.79 17.31 8.19
C ARG A 32 9.23 17.39 7.69
N SER A 33 9.54 16.84 6.52
CA SER A 33 10.91 16.67 6.03
C SER A 33 11.15 17.10 4.57
N SER A 34 10.12 17.14 3.71
CA SER A 34 10.25 17.54 2.30
C SER A 34 8.90 17.80 1.62
N ALA A 35 8.87 18.68 0.62
CA ALA A 35 7.76 18.78 -0.32
C ALA A 35 7.86 17.65 -1.36
N LEU A 36 6.79 16.85 -1.52
CA LEU A 36 6.78 15.68 -2.39
C LEU A 36 6.02 15.94 -3.70
N SER A 37 6.67 15.70 -4.84
CA SER A 37 5.97 15.63 -6.12
C SER A 37 5.44 14.22 -6.40
N TYR A 38 4.11 14.06 -6.44
CA TYR A 38 3.46 12.76 -6.71
C TYR A 38 2.92 12.64 -8.13
N ALA A 39 3.03 11.45 -8.70
CA ALA A 39 2.25 11.01 -9.84
C ALA A 39 0.84 10.55 -9.42
N VAL A 40 -0.20 11.34 -9.68
CA VAL A 40 -1.59 11.00 -9.31
C VAL A 40 -2.43 10.64 -10.54
N GLY A 41 -3.32 9.66 -10.42
CA GLY A 41 -4.23 9.28 -11.52
C GLY A 41 -5.25 10.38 -11.85
N GLU A 42 -5.70 10.43 -13.11
CA GLU A 42 -6.65 11.45 -13.60
C GLU A 42 -8.00 11.48 -12.84
N TRP A 43 -8.42 10.37 -12.22
CA TRP A 43 -9.65 10.31 -11.41
C TRP A 43 -9.70 11.36 -10.29
N ALA A 44 -8.54 11.76 -9.75
CA ALA A 44 -8.45 12.74 -8.67
C ALA A 44 -8.50 14.19 -9.17
N ARG A 45 -8.67 14.42 -10.49
CA ARG A 45 -8.80 15.76 -11.10
C ARG A 45 -10.22 16.33 -10.91
N VAL A 46 -10.78 16.19 -9.72
CA VAL A 46 -12.09 16.76 -9.34
C VAL A 46 -11.91 17.96 -8.41
N TRP A 47 -12.76 18.98 -8.55
CA TRP A 47 -12.76 20.12 -7.62
C TRP A 47 -13.45 19.71 -6.29
N PRO A 48 -12.93 20.06 -5.10
CA PRO A 48 -11.74 20.89 -4.80
C PRO A 48 -10.43 20.10 -4.65
N LEU A 49 -10.48 18.76 -4.66
CA LEU A 49 -9.34 17.86 -4.42
C LEU A 49 -8.14 18.15 -5.34
N SER A 50 -8.40 18.54 -6.59
CA SER A 50 -7.36 18.84 -7.57
C SER A 50 -6.56 20.13 -7.30
N ILE A 51 -7.07 21.04 -6.46
CA ILE A 51 -6.32 22.22 -5.99
C ILE A 51 -5.32 21.80 -4.92
N LEU A 52 -5.78 21.03 -3.93
CA LEU A 52 -4.95 20.50 -2.85
C LEU A 52 -3.81 19.63 -3.37
N ILE A 53 -4.10 18.74 -4.33
CA ILE A 53 -3.09 17.85 -4.92
C ILE A 53 -2.01 18.65 -5.65
N ARG A 54 -2.40 19.67 -6.42
CA ARG A 54 -1.43 20.53 -7.12
C ARG A 54 -0.62 21.41 -6.17
N SER A 55 -1.25 21.95 -5.13
CA SER A 55 -0.54 22.75 -4.12
C SER A 55 0.47 21.94 -3.32
N LEU A 56 0.30 20.62 -3.27
CA LEU A 56 1.26 19.69 -2.67
C LEU A 56 2.37 19.26 -3.65
N GLY A 57 2.43 19.81 -4.87
CA GLY A 57 3.48 19.53 -5.85
C GLY A 57 3.23 18.33 -6.76
N ALA A 58 2.05 17.71 -6.70
CA ALA A 58 1.72 16.53 -7.49
C ALA A 58 1.22 16.86 -8.91
N TYR A 59 1.50 15.96 -9.85
CA TYR A 59 1.10 16.05 -11.26
C TYR A 59 0.17 14.89 -11.65
N PHE A 60 -0.74 15.14 -12.60
CA PHE A 60 -1.74 14.16 -13.03
C PHE A 60 -1.24 13.32 -14.20
N ILE A 61 -1.34 12.00 -14.11
CA ILE A 61 -1.00 11.05 -15.17
C ILE A 61 -2.26 10.40 -15.75
N ARG A 62 -2.37 10.44 -17.07
CA ARG A 62 -3.33 9.69 -17.89
C ARG A 62 -2.79 8.30 -18.22
N ARG A 63 -3.20 7.30 -17.44
CA ARG A 63 -2.73 5.91 -17.59
C ARG A 63 -3.16 5.23 -18.90
N ARG A 64 -4.23 5.71 -19.55
CA ARG A 64 -4.73 5.20 -20.85
C ARG A 64 -4.32 6.05 -22.06
N SER A 65 -3.50 7.09 -21.87
CA SER A 65 -3.09 7.95 -22.97
C SER A 65 -2.15 7.22 -23.92
N ARG A 66 -2.60 6.98 -25.16
CA ARG A 66 -1.83 6.31 -26.21
C ARG A 66 -0.98 7.29 -27.06
N GLY A 67 -1.12 8.60 -26.87
CA GLY A 67 -0.43 9.61 -27.67
C GLY A 67 1.08 9.64 -27.43
N ALA A 68 1.88 9.57 -28.50
CA ALA A 68 3.33 9.66 -28.44
C ALA A 68 3.81 11.01 -27.86
N LEU A 69 3.12 12.11 -28.23
CA LEU A 69 3.41 13.44 -27.69
C LEU A 69 3.24 13.49 -26.17
N TYR A 70 2.13 12.95 -25.65
CA TYR A 70 1.88 12.90 -24.20
C TYR A 70 2.99 12.13 -23.47
N ARG A 71 3.42 10.98 -24.00
CA ARG A 71 4.51 10.20 -23.40
C ARG A 71 5.82 10.97 -23.40
N LYS A 72 6.19 11.63 -24.51
CA LYS A 72 7.41 12.46 -24.59
C LYS A 72 7.39 13.64 -23.62
N VAL A 73 6.27 14.35 -23.52
CA VAL A 73 6.12 15.48 -22.58
C VAL A 73 6.21 15.00 -21.13
N LEU A 74 5.53 13.90 -20.80
CA LEU A 74 5.59 13.30 -19.47
C LEU A 74 7.01 12.83 -19.12
N ALA A 75 7.68 12.16 -20.05
CA ALA A 75 9.07 11.72 -19.86
C ALA A 75 9.98 12.92 -19.58
N ARG A 76 9.91 13.96 -20.41
CA ARG A 76 10.74 15.15 -20.25
C ARG A 76 10.47 15.88 -18.93
N TYR A 77 9.21 15.96 -18.51
CA TYR A 77 8.84 16.54 -17.22
C TYR A 77 9.50 15.79 -16.06
N VAL A 78 9.40 14.46 -16.04
CA VAL A 78 10.00 13.62 -14.98
C VAL A 78 11.53 13.74 -14.98
N GLN A 79 12.17 13.73 -16.14
CA GLN A 79 13.62 13.93 -16.27
C GLN A 79 14.05 15.29 -15.71
N MET A 80 13.35 16.37 -16.05
CA MET A 80 13.65 17.72 -15.54
C MET A 80 13.46 17.82 -14.02
N ALA A 81 12.38 17.23 -13.48
CA ALA A 81 12.15 17.16 -12.05
C ALA A 81 13.27 16.37 -11.34
N THR A 82 13.69 15.25 -11.93
CA THR A 82 14.75 14.39 -11.40
C THR A 82 16.11 15.09 -11.41
N ALA A 83 16.50 15.74 -12.51
CA ALA A 83 17.73 16.51 -12.62
C ALA A 83 17.74 17.72 -11.66
N GLY A 84 16.58 18.35 -11.47
CA GLY A 84 16.40 19.47 -10.55
C GLY A 84 16.39 19.11 -9.06
N GLY A 85 16.55 17.83 -8.69
CA GLY A 85 16.57 17.41 -7.29
C GLY A 85 15.19 17.36 -6.62
N VAL A 86 14.11 17.43 -7.39
CA VAL A 86 12.75 17.40 -6.84
C VAL A 86 12.50 16.03 -6.22
N THR A 87 12.11 16.01 -4.95
CA THR A 87 11.72 14.76 -4.28
C THR A 87 10.44 14.22 -4.92
N GLN A 88 10.49 12.98 -5.40
CA GLN A 88 9.40 12.36 -6.15
C GLN A 88 8.86 11.14 -5.43
N ALA A 89 7.62 10.76 -5.73
CA ALA A 89 7.00 9.55 -5.20
C ALA A 89 6.06 8.89 -6.21
N PHE A 90 6.14 7.56 -6.32
CA PHE A 90 5.24 6.81 -7.19
C PHE A 90 4.97 5.38 -6.71
N TYR A 91 3.89 4.81 -7.26
CA TYR A 91 3.44 3.46 -7.00
C TYR A 91 3.76 2.57 -8.21
N PRO A 92 4.82 1.73 -8.18
CA PRO A 92 5.18 0.88 -9.31
C PRO A 92 4.06 -0.08 -9.71
N GLU A 93 3.18 -0.49 -8.80
CA GLU A 93 2.04 -1.38 -9.10
C GLU A 93 1.06 -0.78 -10.12
N GLY A 94 1.02 0.55 -10.26
CA GLY A 94 0.21 1.24 -11.27
C GLY A 94 -1.31 1.18 -11.04
N GLY A 95 -1.77 0.70 -9.89
CA GLY A 95 -3.18 0.57 -9.51
C GLY A 95 -3.33 0.10 -8.05
N LEU A 96 -4.54 0.14 -7.50
CA LEU A 96 -4.82 -0.41 -6.18
C LEU A 96 -4.83 -1.95 -6.27
N SER A 97 -4.21 -2.62 -5.31
CA SER A 97 -4.27 -4.08 -5.20
C SER A 97 -5.72 -4.56 -5.00
N LEU A 98 -6.14 -5.55 -5.79
CA LEU A 98 -7.48 -6.16 -5.69
C LEU A 98 -7.51 -7.38 -4.77
N THR A 99 -6.36 -8.02 -4.58
CA THR A 99 -6.26 -9.31 -3.88
C THR A 99 -5.54 -9.26 -2.56
N GLY A 100 -4.92 -8.14 -2.20
CA GLY A 100 -4.09 -8.13 -0.99
C GLY A 100 -2.59 -8.15 -1.24
N ALA A 101 -2.20 -8.85 -2.31
CA ALA A 101 -0.81 -9.12 -2.63
C ALA A 101 -0.14 -7.93 -3.33
N LEU A 102 1.18 -7.85 -3.19
CA LEU A 102 2.03 -7.01 -4.02
C LEU A 102 1.85 -7.36 -5.48
N GLN A 103 1.89 -6.35 -6.34
CA GLN A 103 1.66 -6.52 -7.77
C GLN A 103 2.95 -6.38 -8.57
N PRO A 104 3.06 -7.05 -9.74
CA PRO A 104 4.19 -6.84 -10.64
C PRO A 104 4.34 -5.35 -11.00
N PRO A 105 5.57 -4.82 -11.00
CA PRO A 105 5.81 -3.41 -11.24
C PRO A 105 5.55 -3.02 -12.69
N LYS A 106 5.14 -1.77 -12.90
CA LYS A 106 5.07 -1.10 -14.20
C LYS A 106 6.33 -0.26 -14.36
N VAL A 107 7.14 -0.62 -15.36
CA VAL A 107 8.44 0.00 -15.61
C VAL A 107 8.37 1.44 -16.16
N GLY A 108 7.24 1.85 -16.72
CA GLY A 108 7.19 3.07 -17.56
C GLY A 108 7.46 4.40 -16.87
N LEU A 109 7.12 4.57 -15.58
CA LEU A 109 7.48 5.79 -14.86
C LEU A 109 8.92 5.73 -14.34
N LEU A 110 9.36 4.55 -13.90
CA LEU A 110 10.74 4.31 -13.47
C LEU A 110 11.72 4.53 -14.61
N SER A 111 11.38 4.13 -15.85
CA SER A 111 12.21 4.39 -17.02
C SER A 111 12.46 5.87 -17.23
N TYR A 112 11.45 6.74 -17.05
CA TYR A 112 11.64 8.19 -17.19
C TYR A 112 12.49 8.81 -16.08
N VAL A 113 12.54 8.19 -14.90
CA VAL A 113 13.38 8.64 -13.78
C VAL A 113 14.85 8.30 -14.04
N VAL A 114 15.14 7.12 -14.56
CA VAL A 114 16.53 6.68 -14.80
C VAL A 114 17.08 7.12 -16.15
N GLU A 115 16.22 7.43 -17.12
CA GLU A 115 16.63 7.88 -18.45
C GLU A 115 17.38 9.22 -18.37
N GLY A 116 18.61 9.24 -18.87
CA GLY A 116 19.48 10.42 -18.83
C GLY A 116 20.20 10.61 -17.49
N PHE A 117 20.21 9.60 -16.61
CA PHE A 117 21.07 9.59 -15.44
C PHE A 117 22.55 9.55 -15.84
N ASP A 118 23.34 10.48 -15.28
CA ASP A 118 24.79 10.54 -15.47
C ASP A 118 25.51 9.94 -14.24
N PRO A 119 26.19 8.79 -14.37
CA PRO A 119 26.86 8.11 -13.26
C PRO A 119 28.08 8.87 -12.74
N GLU A 120 28.63 9.78 -13.53
CA GLU A 120 29.76 10.64 -13.19
C GLU A 120 29.31 12.06 -12.80
N GLY A 121 28.02 12.38 -13.04
CA GLY A 121 27.43 13.66 -12.71
C GLY A 121 27.34 13.92 -11.20
N GLU A 122 27.08 15.17 -10.84
CA GLU A 122 27.07 15.62 -9.43
C GLU A 122 25.92 15.02 -8.60
N ARG A 123 24.81 14.62 -9.24
CA ARG A 123 23.57 14.24 -8.54
C ARG A 123 23.26 12.75 -8.70
N ASP A 124 23.34 11.98 -7.61
CA ASP A 124 22.84 10.60 -7.56
C ASP A 124 21.30 10.55 -7.46
N ILE A 125 20.70 9.45 -7.89
CA ILE A 125 19.28 9.13 -7.68
C ILE A 125 19.20 8.05 -6.62
N ILE A 126 18.50 8.34 -5.52
CA ILE A 126 18.30 7.39 -4.44
C ILE A 126 16.84 7.01 -4.36
N PHE A 127 16.57 5.74 -4.66
CA PHE A 127 15.26 5.16 -4.44
C PHE A 127 15.09 4.76 -2.99
N VAL A 128 13.97 5.15 -2.40
CA VAL A 128 13.61 4.79 -1.02
C VAL A 128 12.36 3.91 -1.06
N PRO A 129 12.51 2.59 -0.86
CA PRO A 129 11.39 1.67 -0.78
C PRO A 129 10.51 2.02 0.43
N VAL A 130 9.20 2.09 0.25
CA VAL A 130 8.24 2.33 1.32
C VAL A 130 7.17 1.24 1.28
N ALA A 131 7.06 0.49 2.38
CA ALA A 131 6.06 -0.53 2.53
C ALA A 131 4.95 -0.06 3.48
N ILE A 132 3.71 -0.14 3.00
CA ILE A 132 2.51 0.32 3.70
C ILE A 132 1.56 -0.86 3.89
N ASN A 133 1.07 -1.05 5.11
CA ASN A 133 0.05 -2.04 5.41
C ASN A 133 -1.03 -1.50 6.38
N TYR A 134 -2.21 -2.12 6.35
CA TYR A 134 -3.38 -1.68 7.10
C TYR A 134 -4.10 -2.85 7.79
N ASP A 135 -4.56 -2.62 9.02
CA ASP A 135 -5.59 -3.46 9.64
C ASP A 135 -6.96 -3.29 8.98
N ARG A 136 -7.15 -2.18 8.26
CA ARG A 136 -8.38 -1.89 7.52
C ARG A 136 -8.14 -0.96 6.34
N VAL A 137 -8.40 -1.46 5.14
CA VAL A 137 -8.55 -0.65 3.93
C VAL A 137 -10.03 -0.25 3.81
N LEU A 138 -10.32 1.02 3.55
CA LEU A 138 -11.71 1.51 3.47
C LEU A 138 -12.43 0.99 2.23
N GLU A 139 -11.65 0.77 1.18
CA GLU A 139 -12.06 0.38 -0.16
C GLU A 139 -12.13 -1.14 -0.36
N ASP A 140 -11.76 -1.95 0.64
CA ASP A 140 -11.50 -3.39 0.45
C ASP A 140 -12.65 -4.15 -0.21
N ARG A 141 -13.89 -3.98 0.26
CA ARG A 141 -15.07 -4.64 -0.31
C ARG A 141 -15.27 -4.30 -1.79
N VAL A 142 -15.05 -3.05 -2.18
CA VAL A 142 -15.21 -2.61 -3.57
C VAL A 142 -14.08 -3.15 -4.43
N LEU A 143 -12.85 -3.16 -3.91
CA LEU A 143 -11.66 -3.72 -4.58
C LEU A 143 -11.83 -5.22 -4.82
N ILE A 144 -12.17 -5.97 -3.77
CA ILE A 144 -12.38 -7.43 -3.85
C ILE A 144 -13.48 -7.74 -4.87
N ALA A 145 -14.62 -7.05 -4.81
CA ALA A 145 -15.72 -7.26 -5.74
C ALA A 145 -15.31 -6.92 -7.19
N ALA A 146 -14.50 -5.88 -7.42
CA ALA A 146 -13.98 -5.56 -8.75
C ALA A 146 -12.99 -6.62 -9.27
N GLY A 147 -12.21 -7.24 -8.39
CA GLY A 147 -11.38 -8.39 -8.72
C GLY A 147 -12.20 -9.61 -9.14
N GLN A 148 -13.24 -9.94 -8.36
CA GLN A 148 -14.13 -11.08 -8.63
C GLN A 148 -14.96 -10.90 -9.91
N ARG A 149 -15.42 -9.68 -10.21
CA ARG A 149 -16.15 -9.39 -11.46
C ARG A 149 -15.25 -9.34 -12.69
N GLY A 150 -13.93 -9.21 -12.54
CA GLY A 150 -12.98 -9.08 -13.65
C GLY A 150 -13.02 -7.75 -14.41
N ASP A 151 -13.98 -6.86 -14.12
CA ASP A 151 -14.10 -5.54 -14.77
C ASP A 151 -12.98 -4.56 -14.36
N ARG A 152 -12.30 -4.82 -13.23
CA ARG A 152 -11.20 -4.04 -12.65
C ARG A 152 -11.50 -2.54 -12.54
N ARG A 153 -12.79 -2.17 -12.42
CA ARG A 153 -13.26 -0.78 -12.36
C ARG A 153 -13.75 -0.43 -10.96
N PHE A 154 -13.39 0.77 -10.55
CA PHE A 154 -13.81 1.34 -9.28
C PHE A 154 -15.22 1.94 -9.42
N GLY A 155 -16.25 1.19 -9.01
CA GLY A 155 -17.65 1.60 -9.12
C GLY A 155 -18.16 2.45 -7.93
N ALA A 156 -17.28 3.01 -7.10
CA ALA A 156 -17.72 3.76 -5.92
C ALA A 156 -18.10 5.20 -6.30
N ARG A 157 -19.39 5.52 -6.23
CA ARG A 157 -19.86 6.91 -6.34
C ARG A 157 -19.27 7.73 -5.18
N ILE A 158 -18.60 8.83 -5.52
CA ILE A 158 -17.98 9.77 -4.56
C ILE A 158 -18.98 10.19 -3.46
N THR A 159 -20.27 10.33 -3.79
CA THR A 159 -21.35 10.66 -2.86
C THR A 159 -21.54 9.63 -1.74
N VAL A 160 -21.33 8.35 -2.01
CA VAL A 160 -21.40 7.27 -1.00
C VAL A 160 -20.23 7.38 -0.02
N ILE A 161 -19.05 7.71 -0.53
CA ILE A 161 -17.84 7.93 0.27
C ILE A 161 -18.03 9.15 1.19
N VAL A 162 -18.51 10.27 0.65
CA VAL A 162 -18.79 11.49 1.42
C VAL A 162 -19.85 11.24 2.50
N GLY A 163 -20.96 10.57 2.17
CA GLY A 163 -22.01 10.23 3.13
C GLY A 163 -21.56 9.24 4.22
N PHE A 164 -20.60 8.36 3.92
CA PHE A 164 -19.96 7.50 4.92
C PHE A 164 -19.07 8.30 5.87
N VAL A 165 -18.24 9.22 5.34
CA VAL A 165 -17.36 10.10 6.13
C VAL A 165 -18.19 10.98 7.07
N LEU A 166 -19.24 11.64 6.57
CA LEU A 166 -20.11 12.51 7.36
C LEU A 166 -20.82 11.76 8.50
N ARG A 167 -21.43 10.59 8.21
CA ARG A 167 -22.06 9.75 9.24
C ARG A 167 -21.07 9.33 10.32
N LYS A 168 -19.82 9.04 9.92
CA LYS A 168 -18.80 8.63 10.88
C LYS A 168 -18.27 9.80 11.70
N MET A 169 -18.12 10.98 11.12
CA MET A 169 -17.77 12.20 11.82
C MET A 169 -18.83 12.54 12.87
N TRP A 170 -20.12 12.38 12.53
CA TRP A 170 -21.22 12.50 13.48
C TRP A 170 -21.15 11.45 14.59
N ARG A 171 -20.89 10.17 14.28
CA ARG A 171 -20.70 9.13 15.31
C ARG A 171 -19.52 9.43 16.23
N ARG A 172 -18.43 10.00 15.71
CA ARG A 172 -17.28 10.45 16.52
C ARG A 172 -17.66 11.60 17.45
N MET A 173 -18.42 12.58 16.95
CA MET A 173 -18.94 13.67 17.80
C MET A 173 -19.89 13.15 18.89
N ARG A 174 -20.56 12.02 18.66
CA ARG A 174 -21.38 11.30 19.66
C ARG A 174 -20.57 10.35 20.57
N GLY A 175 -19.24 10.42 20.56
CA GLY A 175 -18.40 9.64 21.47
C GLY A 175 -18.21 8.15 21.10
N HIS A 176 -18.69 7.70 19.93
CA HIS A 176 -18.49 6.31 19.52
C HIS A 176 -17.03 6.06 19.10
N ASP A 177 -16.47 4.89 19.44
CA ASP A 177 -15.15 4.47 18.94
C ASP A 177 -15.19 4.36 17.41
N THR A 178 -14.40 5.24 16.78
CA THR A 178 -14.29 5.38 15.33
C THR A 178 -12.91 4.98 14.81
N ARG A 179 -12.01 4.44 15.66
CA ARG A 179 -10.67 4.01 15.23
C ARG A 179 -10.77 2.95 14.13
N PHE A 180 -10.02 3.15 13.06
CA PHE A 180 -10.10 2.30 11.86
C PHE A 180 -9.21 1.05 11.92
N GLY A 181 -8.25 0.99 12.85
CA GLY A 181 -7.18 0.00 12.80
C GLY A 181 -5.82 0.66 12.95
N THR A 182 -4.76 -0.14 12.87
CA THR A 182 -3.39 0.34 12.69
C THR A 182 -3.13 0.53 11.19
N ALA A 183 -2.48 1.63 10.83
CA ALA A 183 -1.78 1.78 9.56
C ALA A 183 -0.29 1.84 9.90
N ALA A 184 0.54 1.06 9.22
CA ALA A 184 1.98 1.05 9.43
C ALA A 184 2.70 1.37 8.13
N VAL A 185 3.75 2.18 8.26
CA VAL A 185 4.65 2.55 7.18
C VAL A 185 6.06 2.22 7.62
N THR A 186 6.77 1.45 6.81
CA THR A 186 8.15 1.07 7.03
C THR A 186 8.97 1.48 5.81
N PHE A 187 10.12 2.08 6.05
CA PHE A 187 11.09 2.38 5.00
C PHE A 187 12.04 1.19 4.85
N GLY A 188 12.17 0.68 3.63
CA GLY A 188 13.16 -0.33 3.29
C GLY A 188 14.54 0.28 3.03
N ASP A 189 15.49 -0.59 2.70
CA ASP A 189 16.87 -0.17 2.46
C ASP A 189 16.96 0.70 1.19
N PRO A 190 17.49 1.94 1.28
CA PRO A 190 17.62 2.81 0.11
C PRO A 190 18.54 2.21 -0.96
N LEU A 191 18.22 2.45 -2.23
CA LEU A 191 19.01 2.04 -3.39
C LEU A 191 19.58 3.28 -4.08
N SER A 192 20.90 3.40 -4.09
CA SER A 192 21.60 4.36 -4.95
C SER A 192 21.67 3.80 -6.37
N LEU A 193 21.20 4.56 -7.35
CA LEU A 193 21.27 4.16 -8.75
C LEU A 193 22.72 4.08 -9.23
N ARG A 194 23.56 5.03 -8.81
CA ARG A 194 25.01 5.00 -9.10
C ARG A 194 25.66 3.71 -8.63
N ARG A 195 25.35 3.27 -7.40
CA ARG A 195 25.89 2.02 -6.84
C ARG A 195 25.27 0.75 -7.43
N ALA A 196 24.01 0.83 -7.87
CA ALA A 196 23.35 -0.29 -8.54
C ALA A 196 23.97 -0.57 -9.92
N GLY A 197 24.53 0.47 -10.56
CA GLY A 197 24.99 0.46 -11.93
C GLY A 197 23.95 1.14 -12.83
N ALA A 198 24.38 2.14 -13.60
CA ALA A 198 23.46 2.91 -14.43
C ALA A 198 22.88 2.15 -15.62
N ASP A 199 23.57 1.08 -16.05
CA ASP A 199 23.13 0.20 -17.13
C ASP A 199 22.20 -0.92 -16.66
N VAL A 200 21.85 -0.97 -15.36
CA VAL A 200 20.91 -1.98 -14.85
C VAL A 200 19.58 -1.85 -15.60
N PRO A 201 19.09 -2.93 -16.24
CA PRO A 201 17.81 -2.91 -16.93
C PRO A 201 16.68 -2.44 -16.02
N VAL A 202 15.82 -1.55 -16.51
CA VAL A 202 14.70 -0.99 -15.72
C VAL A 202 13.80 -2.09 -15.14
N THR A 203 13.65 -3.20 -15.86
CA THR A 203 12.92 -4.39 -15.39
C THR A 203 13.56 -4.99 -14.14
N GLU A 204 14.88 -5.15 -14.14
CA GLU A 204 15.65 -5.68 -13.00
C GLU A 204 15.62 -4.71 -11.82
N LEU A 205 15.88 -3.43 -12.08
CA LEU A 205 15.77 -2.38 -11.07
C LEU A 205 14.39 -2.37 -10.40
N SER A 206 13.33 -2.50 -11.20
CA SER A 206 11.96 -2.56 -10.68
C SER A 206 11.72 -3.81 -9.81
N GLY A 207 12.31 -4.95 -10.16
CA GLY A 207 12.27 -6.16 -9.33
C GLY A 207 12.95 -5.96 -7.99
N ILE A 208 14.19 -5.44 -7.98
CA ILE A 208 14.94 -5.13 -6.76
C ILE A 208 14.15 -4.20 -5.84
N LEU A 209 13.52 -3.17 -6.40
CA LEU A 209 12.71 -2.23 -5.62
C LEU A 209 11.48 -2.91 -5.01
N MET A 210 10.78 -3.75 -5.77
CA MET A 210 9.63 -4.52 -5.26
C MET A 210 10.03 -5.52 -4.17
N ASP A 211 11.18 -6.17 -4.31
CA ASP A 211 11.71 -7.09 -3.31
C ASP A 211 12.04 -6.36 -2.02
N ARG A 212 12.64 -5.16 -2.10
CA ARG A 212 12.91 -4.32 -0.92
C ARG A 212 11.63 -3.85 -0.24
N ILE A 213 10.57 -3.54 -1.01
CA ILE A 213 9.25 -3.25 -0.45
C ILE A 213 8.68 -4.48 0.27
N ALA A 214 8.74 -5.66 -0.36
CA ALA A 214 8.27 -6.91 0.23
C ALA A 214 9.01 -7.22 1.56
N GLN A 215 10.33 -7.10 1.55
CA GLN A 215 11.18 -7.30 2.71
C GLN A 215 10.93 -6.31 3.86
N ALA A 216 10.47 -5.10 3.54
CA ALA A 216 10.11 -4.06 4.51
C ALA A 216 8.65 -4.14 4.98
N MET A 217 7.82 -5.01 4.39
CA MET A 217 6.37 -5.04 4.64
C MET A 217 6.01 -5.20 6.12
N PRO A 218 5.32 -4.23 6.75
CA PRO A 218 4.94 -4.36 8.15
C PRO A 218 3.84 -5.41 8.34
N VAL A 219 4.04 -6.28 9.34
CA VAL A 219 3.09 -7.33 9.74
C VAL A 219 2.18 -6.79 10.84
N LEU A 220 0.88 -6.76 10.56
CA LEU A 220 -0.16 -6.23 11.44
C LEU A 220 -1.07 -7.33 11.98
N THR A 221 -1.87 -6.99 12.99
CA THR A 221 -2.72 -7.95 13.71
C THR A 221 -3.84 -8.52 12.83
N VAL A 222 -4.53 -7.71 12.02
CA VAL A 222 -5.60 -8.22 11.14
C VAL A 222 -5.07 -9.17 10.06
N PRO A 223 -3.98 -8.88 9.32
CA PRO A 223 -3.34 -9.85 8.43
C PRO A 223 -3.01 -11.19 9.09
N LEU A 224 -2.53 -11.19 10.34
CA LEU A 224 -2.24 -12.41 11.09
C LEU A 224 -3.52 -13.19 11.42
N ILE A 225 -4.53 -12.52 11.99
CA ILE A 225 -5.84 -13.13 12.29
C ILE A 225 -6.45 -13.69 10.99
N ALA A 226 -6.38 -12.94 9.90
CA ALA A 226 -6.93 -13.36 8.63
C ALA A 226 -6.25 -14.61 8.09
N ARG A 227 -4.91 -14.72 8.23
CA ARG A 227 -4.18 -15.93 7.86
C ARG A 227 -4.61 -17.13 8.72
N VAL A 228 -4.66 -16.98 10.04
CA VAL A 228 -5.09 -18.04 10.96
C VAL A 228 -6.51 -18.51 10.64
N MET A 229 -7.45 -17.57 10.51
CA MET A 229 -8.86 -17.89 10.27
C MET A 229 -9.13 -18.53 8.89
N LEU A 230 -8.21 -18.38 7.92
CA LEU A 230 -8.29 -19.07 6.63
C LEU A 230 -7.69 -20.48 6.65
N GLN A 231 -6.80 -20.77 7.60
CA GLN A 231 -6.17 -22.08 7.76
C GLN A 231 -6.99 -23.01 8.65
N GLU A 232 -7.83 -22.44 9.53
CA GLU A 232 -8.63 -23.17 10.49
C GLU A 232 -10.08 -23.28 10.01
N THR A 233 -10.59 -24.51 9.90
CA THR A 233 -11.99 -24.79 9.56
C THR A 233 -12.89 -24.91 10.79
N ALA A 234 -12.31 -25.30 11.93
CA ALA A 234 -13.01 -25.41 13.21
C ALA A 234 -13.16 -24.04 13.89
N PRO A 235 -14.22 -23.82 14.69
CA PRO A 235 -14.35 -22.65 15.56
C PRO A 235 -13.12 -22.48 16.48
N LEU A 236 -12.65 -21.24 16.63
CA LEU A 236 -11.54 -20.92 17.53
C LEU A 236 -12.02 -20.08 18.71
N ASN A 237 -11.80 -20.53 19.93
CA ASN A 237 -11.98 -19.65 21.09
C ASN A 237 -10.89 -18.54 21.09
N HIS A 238 -11.05 -17.54 21.96
CA HIS A 238 -10.12 -16.40 22.01
C HIS A 238 -8.69 -16.79 22.38
N ALA A 239 -8.51 -17.80 23.25
CA ALA A 239 -7.20 -18.27 23.67
C ALA A 239 -6.47 -18.99 22.53
N ASP A 240 -7.18 -19.88 21.81
CA ASP A 240 -6.65 -20.61 20.66
C ASP A 240 -6.31 -19.67 19.50
N LEU A 241 -7.18 -18.68 19.23
CA LEU A 241 -6.90 -17.65 18.24
C LEU A 241 -5.61 -16.88 18.60
N LEU A 242 -5.47 -16.46 19.87
CA LEU A 242 -4.28 -15.76 20.32
C LEU A 242 -3.02 -16.61 20.16
N ALA A 243 -3.05 -17.86 20.62
CA ALA A 243 -1.92 -18.79 20.52
C ALA A 243 -1.50 -19.03 19.06
N LYS A 244 -2.46 -19.23 18.16
CA LYS A 244 -2.18 -19.40 16.72
C LYS A 244 -1.67 -18.12 16.06
N VAL A 245 -2.19 -16.95 16.46
CA VAL A 245 -1.69 -15.65 15.97
C VAL A 245 -0.26 -15.40 16.44
N GLU A 246 0.05 -15.72 17.69
CA GLU A 246 1.40 -15.62 18.23
C GLU A 246 2.37 -16.55 17.50
N ALA A 247 2.00 -17.82 17.31
CA ALA A 247 2.79 -18.77 16.53
C ALA A 247 3.03 -18.27 15.08
N THR A 248 1.99 -17.74 14.44
CA THR A 248 2.09 -17.14 13.10
C THR A 248 3.01 -15.92 13.09
N LEU A 249 2.92 -15.05 14.10
CA LEU A 249 3.78 -13.87 14.24
C LEU A 249 5.25 -14.28 14.44
N GLN A 250 5.52 -15.36 15.17
CA GLN A 250 6.87 -15.89 15.40
C GLN A 250 7.53 -16.42 14.12
N GLN A 251 6.76 -16.82 13.11
CA GLN A 251 7.27 -17.20 11.79
C GLN A 251 7.68 -15.98 10.94
N MET A 252 7.21 -14.78 11.30
CA MET A 252 7.50 -13.55 10.54
C MET A 252 8.86 -12.97 10.94
N PRO A 253 9.59 -12.27 10.04
CA PRO A 253 10.87 -11.67 10.39
C PRO A 253 10.71 -10.64 11.53
N ALA A 254 11.60 -10.69 12.52
CA ALA A 254 11.50 -9.88 13.74
C ALA A 254 11.37 -8.37 13.45
N ARG A 255 12.10 -7.86 12.45
CA ARG A 255 12.08 -6.44 12.04
C ARG A 255 10.74 -5.97 11.48
N ASN A 256 9.90 -6.90 11.01
CA ASN A 256 8.61 -6.59 10.37
C ASN A 256 7.42 -6.69 11.36
N ARG A 257 7.64 -7.21 12.57
CA ARG A 257 6.60 -7.41 13.59
C ARG A 257 6.20 -6.07 14.21
N VAL A 258 5.05 -5.53 13.82
CA VAL A 258 4.52 -4.29 14.40
C VAL A 258 3.91 -4.50 15.80
N PRO A 259 3.03 -5.49 16.05
CA PRO A 259 2.57 -5.72 17.41
C PRO A 259 3.70 -6.32 18.25
N LYS A 260 4.06 -5.64 19.35
CA LYS A 260 4.98 -6.19 20.34
C LYS A 260 4.28 -7.26 21.19
N PRO A 261 5.02 -8.25 21.73
CA PRO A 261 4.43 -9.36 22.49
C PRO A 261 3.55 -8.91 23.67
N ASP A 262 3.98 -7.89 24.40
CA ASP A 262 3.30 -7.33 25.59
C ASP A 262 1.89 -6.78 25.29
N VAL A 263 1.68 -6.23 24.09
CA VAL A 263 0.40 -5.65 23.66
C VAL A 263 -0.36 -6.54 22.68
N LEU A 264 0.16 -7.72 22.34
CA LEU A 264 -0.41 -8.60 21.32
C LEU A 264 -1.80 -9.12 21.72
N PRO A 265 -2.05 -9.67 22.93
CA PRO A 265 -3.38 -10.19 23.31
C PRO A 265 -4.48 -9.14 23.14
N ASP A 266 -4.16 -7.95 23.63
CA ASP A 266 -4.98 -6.76 23.62
C ASP A 266 -5.30 -6.27 22.20
N ARG A 267 -4.30 -6.35 21.29
CA ARG A 267 -4.49 -6.03 19.87
C ARG A 267 -5.31 -7.08 19.16
N VAL A 268 -5.10 -8.37 19.43
CA VAL A 268 -5.85 -9.49 18.83
C VAL A 268 -7.32 -9.38 19.19
N ALA A 269 -7.64 -9.21 20.47
CA ALA A 269 -9.02 -9.05 20.94
C ALA A 269 -9.73 -7.86 20.25
N ARG A 270 -9.06 -6.69 20.20
CA ARG A 270 -9.62 -5.50 19.52
C ARG A 270 -9.78 -5.68 18.02
N ALA A 271 -8.84 -6.36 17.35
CA ALA A 271 -8.91 -6.64 15.92
C ALA A 271 -10.03 -7.63 15.60
N ALA A 272 -10.16 -8.72 16.37
CA ALA A 272 -11.24 -9.69 16.25
C ALA A 272 -12.62 -9.03 16.46
N ALA A 273 -12.78 -8.22 17.52
CA ALA A 273 -14.01 -7.48 17.77
C ALA A 273 -14.39 -6.54 16.60
N ARG A 274 -13.40 -5.93 15.94
CA ARG A 274 -13.63 -5.09 14.74
C ARG A 274 -14.03 -5.93 13.53
N LEU A 275 -13.42 -7.09 13.30
CA LEU A 275 -13.81 -8.01 12.24
C LEU A 275 -15.24 -8.53 12.47
N LYS A 276 -15.61 -8.83 13.72
CA LYS A 276 -16.98 -9.20 14.12
C LYS A 276 -17.97 -8.08 13.84
N LYS A 277 -17.66 -6.84 14.24
CA LYS A 277 -18.49 -5.66 13.95
C LYS A 277 -18.63 -5.37 12.45
N ARG A 278 -17.68 -5.81 11.63
CA ARG A 278 -17.74 -5.72 10.16
C ARG A 278 -18.51 -6.88 9.52
N GLY A 279 -18.93 -7.88 10.31
CA GLY A 279 -19.57 -9.09 9.83
C GLY A 279 -18.64 -9.96 8.97
N VAL A 280 -17.33 -9.91 9.22
CA VAL A 280 -16.33 -10.76 8.54
C VAL A 280 -16.17 -12.09 9.27
N ILE A 281 -16.23 -12.04 10.60
CA ILE A 281 -16.24 -13.21 11.48
C ILE A 281 -17.45 -13.11 12.40
N PHE A 282 -17.89 -14.22 12.95
CA PHE A 282 -18.95 -14.30 13.95
C PHE A 282 -18.52 -15.22 15.10
N GLU A 283 -19.23 -15.17 16.21
CA GLU A 283 -18.91 -15.92 17.42
C GLU A 283 -20.09 -16.82 17.76
N THR A 284 -19.82 -18.11 17.93
CA THR A 284 -20.76 -19.14 18.38
C THR A 284 -20.37 -19.60 19.79
N GLU A 285 -21.17 -20.48 20.40
CA GLU A 285 -20.82 -21.14 21.66
C GLU A 285 -19.51 -21.94 21.56
N HIS A 286 -19.14 -22.38 20.36
CA HIS A 286 -17.92 -23.15 20.10
C HIS A 286 -16.72 -22.28 19.75
N GLY A 287 -16.92 -20.98 19.48
CA GLY A 287 -15.85 -20.03 19.17
C GLY A 287 -16.10 -19.17 17.93
N LEU A 288 -15.06 -18.44 17.54
CA LEU A 288 -15.00 -17.55 16.39
C LEU A 288 -14.89 -18.34 15.09
N GLN A 289 -15.68 -17.95 14.09
CA GLN A 289 -15.65 -18.52 12.74
C GLN A 289 -15.79 -17.44 11.67
N VAL A 290 -15.34 -17.77 10.45
CA VAL A 290 -15.50 -16.90 9.28
C VAL A 290 -16.95 -16.92 8.80
N VAL A 291 -17.54 -15.75 8.58
CA VAL A 291 -18.88 -15.67 7.97
C VAL A 291 -18.79 -16.15 6.53
N ALA A 292 -19.67 -17.07 6.13
CA ALA A 292 -19.71 -17.61 4.77
C ALA A 292 -19.70 -16.49 3.71
N GLY A 293 -18.78 -16.58 2.75
CA GLY A 293 -18.61 -15.58 1.69
C GLY A 293 -17.74 -14.37 2.08
N GLN A 294 -17.19 -14.33 3.30
CA GLN A 294 -16.24 -13.29 3.74
C GLN A 294 -14.77 -13.76 3.71
N GLU A 295 -14.49 -14.99 3.27
CA GLU A 295 -13.15 -15.52 3.03
C GLU A 295 -12.34 -14.60 2.09
N PRO A 296 -12.91 -14.02 1.01
CA PRO A 296 -12.18 -13.08 0.15
C PRO A 296 -11.68 -11.83 0.89
N VAL A 297 -12.40 -11.37 1.94
CA VAL A 297 -11.96 -10.24 2.77
C VAL A 297 -10.76 -10.65 3.61
N LEU A 298 -10.80 -11.83 4.23
CA LEU A 298 -9.64 -12.33 4.97
C LEU A 298 -8.45 -12.58 4.04
N ALA A 299 -8.68 -13.16 2.86
CA ALA A 299 -7.62 -13.39 1.86
C ALA A 299 -6.94 -12.08 1.46
N PHE A 300 -7.72 -11.00 1.29
CA PHE A 300 -7.18 -9.67 1.00
C PHE A 300 -6.19 -9.15 2.07
N TYR A 301 -6.42 -9.46 3.35
CA TYR A 301 -5.51 -9.05 4.42
C TYR A 301 -4.35 -10.05 4.57
N ALA A 302 -4.60 -11.34 4.51
CA ALA A 302 -3.59 -12.39 4.64
C ALA A 302 -2.53 -12.30 3.51
N ASN A 303 -2.97 -12.02 2.28
CA ASN A 303 -2.09 -11.89 1.11
C ASN A 303 -1.08 -10.73 1.23
N SER A 304 -1.30 -9.77 2.12
CA SER A 304 -0.35 -8.67 2.35
C SER A 304 0.97 -9.11 3.00
N ILE A 305 0.98 -10.27 3.66
CA ILE A 305 2.14 -10.84 4.35
C ILE A 305 2.50 -12.23 3.83
N ALA A 306 1.81 -12.73 2.80
CA ALA A 306 1.96 -14.10 2.33
C ALA A 306 3.37 -14.40 1.80
N HIS A 307 4.09 -13.39 1.27
CA HIS A 307 5.46 -13.55 0.79
C HIS A 307 6.49 -13.84 1.90
N PHE A 308 6.14 -13.70 3.18
CA PHE A 308 6.99 -14.14 4.29
C PHE A 308 6.87 -15.63 4.59
N THR A 309 5.87 -16.30 4.03
CA THR A 309 5.58 -17.71 4.28
C THR A 309 5.49 -18.44 2.94
N ASN A 310 6.39 -19.39 2.68
CA ASN A 310 6.57 -20.07 1.40
C ASN A 310 5.38 -20.96 0.92
N GLY A 311 4.15 -20.76 1.41
CA GLY A 311 3.01 -21.68 1.22
C GLY A 311 1.79 -21.14 0.45
N ASP A 312 1.52 -19.84 0.40
CA ASP A 312 0.20 -19.33 -0.08
C ASP A 312 0.30 -18.07 -0.97
N ALA A 313 1.44 -17.84 -1.63
CA ALA A 313 1.51 -16.76 -2.60
C ALA A 313 0.60 -17.10 -3.78
N ALA A 314 -0.64 -16.61 -3.75
CA ALA A 314 -1.52 -16.65 -4.91
C ALA A 314 -0.71 -16.14 -6.12
N PRO A 315 -0.69 -16.87 -7.25
CA PRO A 315 0.16 -16.53 -8.37
C PRO A 315 -0.06 -15.07 -8.76
N ALA A 316 1.03 -14.38 -9.07
CA ALA A 316 1.07 -12.97 -9.46
C ALA A 316 0.35 -12.75 -10.81
N ALA A 317 -0.95 -12.99 -10.85
CA ALA A 317 -1.81 -12.53 -11.93
C ALA A 317 -1.95 -11.01 -11.82
N GLN A 318 -2.15 -10.34 -12.95
CA GLN A 318 -2.34 -8.89 -13.01
C GLN A 318 -3.62 -8.49 -12.26
N ASN A 319 -3.51 -8.19 -10.96
CA ASN A 319 -4.61 -8.03 -10.02
C ASN A 319 -4.70 -6.60 -9.46
N ALA A 320 -4.42 -5.61 -10.29
CA ALA A 320 -4.56 -4.19 -9.94
C ALA A 320 -5.80 -3.58 -10.60
N ALA A 321 -6.56 -2.78 -9.86
CA ALA A 321 -7.58 -1.91 -10.43
C ALA A 321 -7.00 -0.53 -10.70
N THR A 322 -7.34 0.00 -11.87
CA THR A 322 -7.24 1.44 -12.12
C THR A 322 -8.53 2.08 -11.63
N ALA A 323 -8.43 3.17 -10.85
CA ALA A 323 -9.60 3.99 -10.56
C ALA A 323 -10.29 4.36 -11.89
N GLY A 324 -11.58 4.00 -11.99
CA GLY A 324 -12.37 4.29 -13.18
C GLY A 324 -12.55 5.79 -13.33
N SER A 325 -12.33 6.29 -14.54
CA SER A 325 -12.90 7.53 -15.05
C SER A 325 -14.41 7.42 -15.13
#